data_AF-A0AA48M2U9-F1
#
_entry.id   AF-A0AA48M2U9-F1
#
_cell.length_a   1.000
_cell.length_b   1.000
_cell.length_c   1.000
_cell.angle_alpha   90.00
_cell.angle_beta   90.00
_cell.angle_gamma   90.00
#
_symmetry.space_group_name_H-M   'P 1'
#
loop_
_entity.id
_entity.type
_entity.pdbx_description
1 polymer ?
#
loop_
_entity_poly.entity_id
_entity_poly.type
_entity_poly.pdbx_seq_one_letter_code
_entity_poly.pdbx_strand_id
1 'polypeptide(L)'
;MDETFSAASASPDHSGLPAGNATPLVSRVFEAQQQAEVFGSLDVDDLADVAESDEITISIDAEDQALPFLGRIRLYEPGKAISCDRELSLREDLYLIDHAFVYAPDVKPLSSCLPVLPMTMSLEAMAEVAACLAPGDGLLGFENVTATRWIELDDTDAITLNLTAKFMSREPSTGVTRLKASISTASQTAPAIQATVLFGPEFQNELTFEVSSLENARSFPRTGEQLYAERHMFHGPSFHCLHGEMVIGDNGALGELAVLPSEQLFNSTRSPQLLACPTLLDAVGQLMGVWALAHERFVFPIGLGRLELYSPTPPVGTLAPVRIEITDYQGKMLQANVEIQDGQGGVWMRIAGWRGWKFKWPERIVNFRRLPQRFLLSGVAPGVNLVPDSVFMTLSDGDLQGFDPTLLARYCLNEDEMQRYRELKRFPQRQRQWLLGRVVVKDAIRVWVSQKTLSEDFLHPADVCLSVESGSGRPCVTARPGDIAPRISIAHCEDRAVAVAQSEDVGVDIERIAKRDAATVEAFVSNSERILIDLFSAEEFDVCCTRLWCSKEAVAKLLGVGVGSQLRALEMTQVERSGKVFLKHLASSQSFEVQTVRDEDFIIAYATLSKAVTAQNGPSKEESVS
;
A
#
# COMPACT_ATOMS: atom_id res chain seq x y z
N MET A 1 19.10 -15.70 -24.21
CA MET A 1 19.13 -14.36 -23.57
C MET A 1 20.52 -13.74 -23.53
N ASP A 2 21.58 -14.45 -23.13
CA ASP A 2 22.94 -13.89 -23.29
C ASP A 2 23.34 -13.75 -24.78
N GLU A 3 22.96 -14.70 -25.64
CA GLU A 3 23.24 -14.63 -27.09
C GLU A 3 22.52 -13.47 -27.81
N THR A 4 21.33 -13.07 -27.35
CA THR A 4 20.56 -11.94 -27.95
C THR A 4 21.25 -10.60 -27.71
N PHE A 5 21.98 -10.44 -26.60
CA PHE A 5 22.82 -9.27 -26.38
C PHE A 5 24.26 -9.43 -26.89
N SER A 6 24.77 -10.66 -27.00
CA SER A 6 26.12 -10.93 -27.50
C SER A 6 26.28 -10.70 -29.02
N ALA A 7 25.18 -10.62 -29.78
CA ALA A 7 25.20 -10.45 -31.23
C ALA A 7 25.03 -8.99 -31.71
N ALA A 8 24.79 -8.03 -30.81
CA ALA A 8 24.44 -6.65 -31.16
C ALA A 8 25.41 -5.61 -30.56
N SER A 9 26.68 -5.68 -30.95
CA SER A 9 27.60 -4.53 -30.86
C SER A 9 27.72 -3.79 -32.20
N ALA A 10 26.83 -4.06 -33.15
CA ALA A 10 26.74 -3.34 -34.41
C ALA A 10 25.63 -2.29 -34.27
N SER A 11 25.99 -1.09 -33.82
CA SER A 11 25.12 0.08 -33.94
C SER A 11 24.63 0.22 -35.40
N PRO A 12 23.33 0.24 -35.68
CA PRO A 12 22.87 1.16 -36.70
C PRO A 12 23.13 2.56 -36.12
N ASP A 13 23.95 3.34 -36.82
CA ASP A 13 24.23 4.72 -36.46
C ASP A 13 22.93 5.53 -36.60
N HIS A 14 22.13 5.58 -35.53
CA HIS A 14 20.86 6.31 -35.48
C HIS A 14 21.07 7.82 -35.23
N SER A 15 22.32 8.29 -35.24
CA SER A 15 22.62 9.71 -35.08
C SER A 15 22.02 10.50 -36.25
N GLY A 16 21.28 11.57 -35.94
CA GLY A 16 20.65 12.40 -36.96
C GLY A 16 19.31 11.87 -37.49
N LEU A 17 18.70 10.86 -36.86
CA LEU A 17 17.29 10.54 -37.14
C LEU A 17 16.39 11.71 -36.70
N PRO A 18 15.46 12.17 -37.56
CA PRO A 18 14.57 13.26 -37.21
C PRO A 18 13.65 12.86 -36.05
N ALA A 19 13.68 13.65 -34.98
CA ALA A 19 12.82 13.46 -33.82
C ALA A 19 11.38 13.96 -34.09
N GLY A 20 11.20 14.83 -35.09
CA GLY A 20 9.90 15.42 -35.46
C GLY A 20 8.92 14.51 -36.24
N ASN A 21 9.30 13.25 -36.53
CA ASN A 21 8.45 12.31 -37.29
C ASN A 21 7.44 11.52 -36.43
N ALA A 22 7.41 11.75 -35.11
CA ALA A 22 6.20 11.53 -34.33
C ALA A 22 5.32 12.77 -34.55
N THR A 23 4.24 12.62 -35.32
CA THR A 23 3.18 13.61 -35.66
C THR A 23 3.38 15.00 -35.03
N PRO A 24 3.59 16.09 -35.80
CA PRO A 24 3.98 17.39 -35.25
C PRO A 24 3.03 17.78 -34.12
N LEU A 25 3.56 17.75 -32.89
CA LEU A 25 2.84 17.89 -31.62
C LEU A 25 2.13 19.24 -31.44
N VAL A 26 2.20 20.13 -32.44
CA VAL A 26 1.95 21.56 -32.27
C VAL A 26 1.13 22.15 -33.43
N SER A 27 0.46 21.34 -34.27
CA SER A 27 -0.52 21.93 -35.18
C SER A 27 -1.74 22.50 -34.44
N ARG A 28 -2.05 22.03 -33.22
CA ARG A 28 -3.27 22.40 -32.47
C ARG A 28 -3.09 23.47 -31.38
N VAL A 29 -1.90 23.61 -30.77
CA VAL A 29 -1.63 24.78 -29.89
C VAL A 29 -1.69 26.09 -30.71
N PHE A 30 -1.43 26.01 -32.02
CA PHE A 30 -1.66 27.10 -32.98
C PHE A 30 -3.15 27.46 -33.17
N GLU A 31 -4.09 26.56 -32.89
CA GLU A 31 -5.53 26.88 -32.93
C GLU A 31 -5.96 27.69 -31.70
N ALA A 32 -5.32 27.45 -30.54
CA ALA A 32 -5.47 28.31 -29.37
C ALA A 32 -4.92 29.72 -29.61
N GLN A 33 -3.91 29.88 -30.49
CA GLN A 33 -3.46 31.20 -30.96
C GLN A 33 -4.52 31.91 -31.83
N GLN A 34 -5.20 31.21 -32.76
CA GLN A 34 -6.22 31.84 -33.59
C GLN A 34 -7.45 32.29 -32.80
N GLN A 35 -7.87 31.55 -31.77
CA GLN A 35 -9.00 31.98 -30.94
C GLN A 35 -8.63 33.16 -30.02
N ALA A 36 -7.37 33.27 -29.57
CA ALA A 36 -6.90 34.42 -28.81
C ALA A 36 -6.75 35.69 -29.68
N GLU A 37 -6.35 35.56 -30.95
CA GLU A 37 -6.23 36.69 -31.89
C GLU A 37 -7.59 37.29 -32.30
N VAL A 38 -8.67 36.49 -32.35
CA VAL A 38 -10.03 36.98 -32.68
C VAL A 38 -10.60 37.94 -31.62
N PHE A 39 -10.14 37.87 -30.37
CA PHE A 39 -10.53 38.83 -29.31
C PHE A 39 -9.62 40.06 -29.24
N GLY A 40 -8.51 40.09 -29.98
CA GLY A 40 -7.56 41.21 -30.03
C GLY A 40 -7.91 42.28 -31.06
N SER A 41 -9.02 42.17 -31.80
CA SER A 41 -9.40 43.10 -32.87
C SER A 41 -10.65 43.94 -32.59
N LEU A 42 -10.95 44.24 -31.32
CA LEU A 42 -11.90 45.31 -31.01
C LEU A 42 -11.13 46.63 -30.89
N ASP A 43 -11.50 47.57 -31.76
CA ASP A 43 -10.89 48.89 -31.90
C ASP A 43 -10.74 49.63 -30.56
N VAL A 44 -9.53 50.16 -30.37
CA VAL A 44 -9.10 50.94 -29.21
C VAL A 44 -9.66 52.35 -29.33
N ASP A 45 -10.94 52.55 -28.99
CA ASP A 45 -11.48 53.90 -28.74
C ASP A 45 -12.58 53.97 -27.66
N ASP A 46 -12.95 52.87 -27.00
CA ASP A 46 -13.93 52.87 -25.89
C ASP A 46 -13.39 52.17 -24.62
N LEU A 47 -12.29 52.70 -24.05
CA LEU A 47 -11.82 52.30 -22.72
C LEU A 47 -11.67 53.51 -21.80
N ALA A 48 -12.82 53.99 -21.31
CA ALA A 48 -12.92 54.60 -20.00
C ALA A 48 -13.72 53.65 -19.11
N ASP A 49 -13.15 53.28 -17.96
CA ASP A 49 -13.67 52.41 -16.90
C ASP A 49 -13.69 50.90 -17.16
N VAL A 50 -12.56 50.21 -16.92
CA VAL A 50 -12.57 48.89 -16.24
C VAL A 50 -11.32 48.76 -15.34
N ALA A 51 -11.57 48.58 -14.05
CA ALA A 51 -10.62 48.12 -13.05
C ALA A 51 -10.85 46.62 -12.78
N GLU A 52 -9.81 45.95 -12.30
CA GLU A 52 -9.67 44.52 -11.98
C GLU A 52 -9.35 43.59 -13.18
N SER A 53 -8.38 42.72 -12.89
CA SER A 53 -7.60 41.86 -13.76
C SER A 53 -8.40 40.72 -14.39
N ASP A 54 -8.45 40.68 -15.73
CA ASP A 54 -9.01 39.57 -16.49
C ASP A 54 -8.05 38.36 -16.53
N GLU A 55 -8.42 37.28 -15.84
CA GLU A 55 -7.91 35.93 -16.12
C GLU A 55 -8.44 35.46 -17.47
N ILE A 56 -7.59 35.46 -18.51
CA ILE A 56 -7.94 34.83 -19.79
C ILE A 56 -8.06 33.31 -19.58
N THR A 57 -9.28 32.79 -19.71
CA THR A 57 -9.60 31.37 -19.54
C THR A 57 -9.81 30.74 -20.92
N ILE A 58 -8.90 29.86 -21.34
CA ILE A 58 -9.03 29.07 -22.58
C ILE A 58 -9.34 27.62 -22.18
N SER A 59 -10.49 27.10 -22.63
CA SER A 59 -10.84 25.67 -22.54
C SER A 59 -10.60 24.99 -23.88
N ILE A 60 -9.79 23.93 -23.90
CA ILE A 60 -9.57 23.09 -25.09
C ILE A 60 -10.66 22.00 -25.10
N ASP A 61 -11.41 21.87 -26.20
CA ASP A 61 -12.49 20.87 -26.34
C ASP A 61 -11.97 19.42 -26.14
N ALA A 62 -12.78 18.61 -25.45
CA ALA A 62 -12.37 17.30 -24.93
C ALA A 62 -12.21 16.19 -26.00
N GLU A 63 -12.83 16.34 -27.18
CA GLU A 63 -12.74 15.32 -28.25
C GLU A 63 -11.42 15.39 -29.05
N ASP A 64 -10.60 16.42 -28.84
CA ASP A 64 -9.40 16.72 -29.65
C ASP A 64 -8.08 16.84 -28.85
N GLN A 65 -8.07 16.49 -27.56
CA GLN A 65 -6.85 16.50 -26.74
C GLN A 65 -5.97 15.28 -27.02
N ALA A 66 -4.95 15.47 -27.87
CA ALA A 66 -3.91 14.45 -28.10
C ALA A 66 -3.00 14.26 -26.87
N LEU A 67 -2.82 15.31 -26.05
CA LEU A 67 -1.93 15.32 -24.88
C LEU A 67 -2.75 15.26 -23.57
N PRO A 68 -2.92 14.08 -22.95
CA PRO A 68 -3.87 13.87 -21.86
C PRO A 68 -3.55 14.60 -20.55
N PHE A 69 -2.30 15.03 -20.32
CA PHE A 69 -1.89 15.76 -19.11
C PHE A 69 -1.93 17.28 -19.27
N LEU A 70 -2.16 17.80 -20.48
CA LEU A 70 -2.31 19.24 -20.69
C LEU A 70 -3.67 19.73 -20.16
N GLY A 71 -3.66 20.26 -18.94
CA GLY A 71 -4.86 20.81 -18.29
C GLY A 71 -5.15 22.28 -18.64
N ARG A 72 -5.89 22.96 -17.76
CA ARG A 72 -6.23 24.39 -17.90
C ARG A 72 -4.98 25.25 -17.80
N ILE A 73 -4.63 25.93 -18.89
CA ILE A 73 -3.48 26.84 -18.92
C ILE A 73 -3.77 28.05 -18.01
N ARG A 74 -2.78 28.39 -17.15
CA ARG A 74 -2.80 29.54 -16.24
C ARG A 74 -1.87 30.65 -16.70
N LEU A 75 -0.72 30.27 -17.22
CA LEU A 75 0.26 31.17 -17.81
C LEU A 75 0.79 30.52 -19.07
N TYR A 76 0.91 31.30 -20.13
CA TYR A 76 1.64 30.89 -21.33
C TYR A 76 2.40 32.07 -21.91
N GLU A 77 3.72 31.98 -21.87
CA GLU A 77 4.65 32.87 -22.54
C GLU A 77 5.40 32.06 -23.60
N PRO A 78 5.07 32.23 -24.89
CA PRO A 78 5.65 31.45 -25.97
C PRO A 78 7.18 31.39 -25.91
N GLY A 79 7.72 30.17 -25.94
CA GLY A 79 9.16 29.89 -25.89
C GLY A 79 9.85 30.25 -24.56
N LYS A 80 9.11 30.69 -23.53
CA LYS A 80 9.67 31.11 -22.23
C LYS A 80 9.14 30.28 -21.07
N ALA A 81 7.82 30.21 -20.90
CA ALA A 81 7.23 29.58 -19.72
C ALA A 81 5.78 29.15 -19.97
N ILE A 82 5.37 28.08 -19.33
CA ILE A 82 3.97 27.64 -19.26
C ILE A 82 3.66 27.11 -17.86
N SER A 83 2.44 27.36 -17.39
CA SER A 83 1.87 26.66 -16.26
C SER A 83 0.43 26.26 -16.55
N CYS A 84 0.02 25.08 -16.09
CA CYS A 84 -1.35 24.62 -16.19
C CYS A 84 -1.77 23.86 -14.92
N ASP A 85 -3.07 23.84 -14.68
CA ASP A 85 -3.69 23.01 -13.66
C ASP A 85 -4.36 21.80 -14.34
N ARG A 86 -3.97 20.58 -13.95
CA ARG A 86 -4.59 19.33 -14.40
C ARG A 86 -5.16 18.58 -13.20
N GLU A 87 -6.43 18.24 -13.24
CA GLU A 87 -7.06 17.42 -12.20
C GLU A 87 -6.67 15.96 -12.41
N LEU A 88 -5.84 15.36 -11.55
CA LEU A 88 -5.62 13.92 -11.51
C LEU A 88 -6.83 13.25 -10.86
N SER A 89 -7.50 12.33 -11.55
CA SER A 89 -8.80 11.79 -11.12
C SER A 89 -8.96 10.31 -11.46
N LEU A 90 -9.58 9.55 -10.57
CA LEU A 90 -9.92 8.13 -10.79
C LEU A 90 -10.91 7.92 -11.95
N ARG A 91 -11.66 8.96 -12.31
CA ARG A 91 -12.60 8.90 -13.43
C ARG A 91 -11.90 9.10 -14.77
N GLU A 92 -10.84 9.91 -14.81
CA GLU A 92 -10.16 10.27 -16.05
C GLU A 92 -8.91 9.43 -16.27
N ASP A 93 -8.06 9.31 -15.25
CA ASP A 93 -6.76 8.67 -15.28
C ASP A 93 -6.89 7.18 -14.92
N LEU A 94 -7.47 6.41 -15.85
CA LEU A 94 -7.87 5.01 -15.64
C LEU A 94 -6.70 4.11 -15.23
N TYR A 95 -5.46 4.42 -15.65
CA TYR A 95 -4.27 3.68 -15.23
C TYR A 95 -4.03 3.66 -13.71
N LEU A 96 -4.66 4.55 -12.94
CA LEU A 96 -4.51 4.59 -11.48
C LEU A 96 -5.05 3.33 -10.79
N ILE A 97 -6.02 2.63 -11.39
CA ILE A 97 -6.48 1.33 -10.88
C ILE A 97 -5.36 0.28 -10.94
N ASP A 98 -4.54 0.36 -11.99
CA ASP A 98 -3.42 -0.54 -12.24
C ASP A 98 -2.15 -0.12 -11.51
N HIS A 99 -2.19 1.00 -10.77
CA HIS A 99 -1.11 1.47 -9.91
C HIS A 99 -1.66 1.86 -8.51
N ALA A 100 -2.50 0.97 -7.96
CA ALA A 100 -3.00 1.04 -6.59
C ALA A 100 -2.23 0.09 -5.66
N PHE A 101 -1.73 0.61 -4.54
CA PHE A 101 -0.86 -0.14 -3.61
C PHE A 101 -1.58 -1.16 -2.74
N VAL A 102 -2.89 -0.97 -2.52
CA VAL A 102 -3.72 -1.81 -1.67
C VAL A 102 -4.67 -2.60 -2.56
N TYR A 103 -4.56 -3.91 -2.47
CA TYR A 103 -5.40 -4.80 -3.25
C TYR A 103 -6.63 -5.20 -2.46
N ALA A 104 -7.76 -4.64 -2.86
CA ALA A 104 -9.07 -4.92 -2.31
C ALA A 104 -10.14 -4.79 -3.39
N PRO A 105 -10.01 -5.49 -4.55
CA PRO A 105 -11.00 -5.42 -5.62
C PRO A 105 -12.36 -5.86 -5.10
N ASP A 106 -13.42 -5.15 -5.50
CA ASP A 106 -14.81 -5.39 -5.08
C ASP A 106 -15.10 -5.26 -3.58
N VAL A 107 -14.08 -4.96 -2.76
CA VAL A 107 -14.17 -4.82 -1.29
C VAL A 107 -14.09 -3.36 -0.86
N LYS A 108 -13.28 -2.56 -1.55
CA LYS A 108 -13.09 -1.14 -1.27
C LYS A 108 -13.28 -0.30 -2.52
N PRO A 109 -13.75 0.95 -2.39
CA PRO A 109 -13.59 1.90 -3.48
C PRO A 109 -12.10 2.14 -3.76
N LEU A 110 -11.78 2.42 -5.02
CA LEU A 110 -10.41 2.60 -5.48
C LEU A 110 -9.68 3.75 -4.74
N SER A 111 -10.37 4.81 -4.35
CA SER A 111 -9.79 5.91 -3.56
C SER A 111 -9.23 5.44 -2.21
N SER A 112 -9.78 4.38 -1.62
CA SER A 112 -9.23 3.76 -0.41
C SER A 112 -8.12 2.74 -0.66
N CYS A 113 -7.84 2.42 -1.92
CA CYS A 113 -6.81 1.46 -2.32
C CYS A 113 -5.42 2.08 -2.52
N LEU A 114 -5.24 3.34 -2.09
CA LEU A 114 -4.01 4.13 -2.26
C LEU A 114 -3.49 4.12 -3.72
N PRO A 115 -4.25 4.70 -4.67
CA PRO A 115 -3.77 4.96 -6.02
C PRO A 115 -2.67 6.01 -6.00
N VAL A 116 -1.58 5.76 -6.73
CA VAL A 116 -0.42 6.66 -6.79
C VAL A 116 -0.10 6.95 -8.24
N LEU A 117 0.13 8.22 -8.58
CA LEU A 117 0.67 8.59 -9.89
C LEU A 117 2.14 8.10 -9.99
N PRO A 118 2.46 7.17 -10.91
CA PRO A 118 3.83 6.70 -11.07
C PRO A 118 4.80 7.83 -11.42
N MET A 119 6.07 7.68 -11.02
CA MET A 119 7.12 8.63 -11.41
C MET A 119 7.19 8.78 -12.94
N THR A 120 6.96 7.71 -13.69
CA THR A 120 7.07 7.68 -15.15
C THR A 120 5.91 8.37 -15.85
N MET A 121 4.68 8.24 -15.33
CA MET A 121 3.54 9.05 -15.76
C MET A 121 3.77 10.54 -15.45
N SER A 122 4.47 10.85 -14.35
CA SER A 122 4.87 12.23 -14.07
C SER A 122 5.91 12.76 -15.06
N LEU A 123 6.79 11.92 -15.60
CA LEU A 123 7.72 12.30 -16.66
C LEU A 123 6.99 12.62 -17.96
N GLU A 124 6.00 11.79 -18.33
CA GLU A 124 5.10 12.05 -19.45
C GLU A 124 4.39 13.40 -19.29
N ALA A 125 3.74 13.63 -18.15
CA ALA A 125 3.04 14.86 -17.87
C ALA A 125 3.94 16.12 -17.94
N MET A 126 5.18 16.02 -17.46
CA MET A 126 6.18 17.08 -17.61
C MET A 126 6.62 17.27 -19.07
N ALA A 127 6.73 16.20 -19.85
CA ALA A 127 7.10 16.26 -21.26
C ALA A 127 5.99 16.91 -22.10
N GLU A 128 4.73 16.55 -21.89
CA GLU A 128 3.59 17.14 -22.62
C GLU A 128 3.50 18.65 -22.41
N VAL A 129 3.62 19.11 -21.15
CA VAL A 129 3.59 20.55 -20.83
C VAL A 129 4.83 21.26 -21.39
N ALA A 130 6.00 20.61 -21.33
CA ALA A 130 7.23 21.18 -21.90
C ALA A 130 7.19 21.25 -23.44
N ALA A 131 6.51 20.33 -24.12
CA ALA A 131 6.37 20.32 -25.57
C ALA A 131 5.72 21.60 -26.11
N CYS A 132 4.84 22.25 -25.34
CA CYS A 132 4.25 23.53 -25.68
C CYS A 132 5.29 24.67 -25.86
N LEU A 133 6.50 24.53 -25.31
CA LEU A 133 7.59 25.50 -25.44
C LEU A 133 8.62 25.15 -26.53
N ALA A 134 8.51 23.98 -27.15
CA ALA A 134 9.45 23.50 -28.17
C ALA A 134 8.72 23.03 -29.44
N PRO A 135 7.97 23.92 -30.13
CA PRO A 135 7.18 23.52 -31.28
C PRO A 135 8.05 23.05 -32.46
N GLY A 136 7.69 21.89 -33.02
CA GLY A 136 8.39 21.26 -34.14
C GLY A 136 9.57 20.37 -33.74
N ASP A 137 10.00 20.43 -32.48
CA ASP A 137 11.04 19.55 -31.93
C ASP A 137 10.40 18.30 -31.29
N GLY A 138 11.12 17.18 -31.28
CA GLY A 138 10.72 15.94 -30.61
C GLY A 138 11.37 15.79 -29.23
N LEU A 139 10.78 14.96 -28.36
CA LEU A 139 11.34 14.63 -27.06
C LEU A 139 12.64 13.82 -27.24
N LEU A 140 13.72 14.27 -26.62
CA LEU A 140 15.03 13.61 -26.64
C LEU A 140 15.32 12.88 -25.32
N GLY A 141 14.69 13.29 -24.23
CA GLY A 141 14.83 12.63 -22.92
C GLY A 141 14.80 13.59 -21.74
N PHE A 142 15.43 13.19 -20.64
CA PHE A 142 15.37 13.88 -19.36
C PHE A 142 16.74 13.96 -18.68
N GLU A 143 16.99 15.02 -17.93
CA GLU A 143 18.14 15.16 -17.02
C GLU A 143 17.65 15.51 -15.61
N ASN A 144 18.41 15.11 -14.60
CA ASN A 144 18.24 15.53 -13.20
C ASN A 144 16.83 15.29 -12.63
N VAL A 145 16.22 14.15 -12.98
CA VAL A 145 14.91 13.78 -12.46
C VAL A 145 15.03 13.51 -10.96
N THR A 146 14.20 14.19 -10.18
CA THR A 146 14.15 14.03 -8.72
C THR A 146 12.70 13.97 -8.27
N ALA A 147 12.29 12.81 -7.75
CA ALA A 147 11.01 12.61 -7.08
C ALA A 147 11.24 12.61 -5.57
N THR A 148 10.66 13.59 -4.88
CA THR A 148 10.88 13.82 -3.44
C THR A 148 9.78 13.22 -2.57
N ARG A 149 8.62 12.98 -3.15
CA ARG A 149 7.44 12.41 -2.50
C ARG A 149 6.53 11.79 -3.54
N TRP A 150 5.57 11.02 -3.06
CA TRP A 150 4.51 10.47 -3.89
C TRP A 150 3.47 11.54 -4.24
N ILE A 151 2.75 11.29 -5.32
CA ILE A 151 1.53 12.00 -5.70
C ILE A 151 0.42 10.96 -5.61
N GLU A 152 -0.18 10.85 -4.43
CA GLU A 152 -1.21 9.87 -4.11
C GLU A 152 -2.61 10.48 -4.02
N LEU A 153 -3.61 9.68 -4.37
CA LEU A 153 -5.01 9.94 -4.06
C LEU A 153 -5.33 9.31 -2.70
N ASP A 154 -5.10 10.07 -1.62
CA ASP A 154 -5.37 9.65 -0.24
C ASP A 154 -6.87 9.78 0.09
N ASP A 155 -7.64 8.71 -0.19
CA ASP A 155 -9.09 8.63 0.07
C ASP A 155 -9.87 9.81 -0.51
N THR A 156 -9.45 10.22 -1.71
CA THR A 156 -10.12 11.20 -2.56
C THR A 156 -10.14 10.65 -3.98
N ASP A 157 -11.17 11.00 -4.75
CA ASP A 157 -11.27 10.57 -6.14
C ASP A 157 -10.46 11.46 -7.08
N ALA A 158 -10.08 12.66 -6.64
CA ALA A 158 -9.30 13.60 -7.44
C ALA A 158 -8.45 14.56 -6.61
N ILE A 159 -7.37 15.06 -7.22
CA ILE A 159 -6.55 16.19 -6.75
C ILE A 159 -6.14 17.08 -7.90
N THR A 160 -5.92 18.37 -7.65
CA THR A 160 -5.34 19.28 -8.65
C THR A 160 -3.82 19.23 -8.62
N LEU A 161 -3.23 18.95 -9.79
CA LEU A 161 -1.81 19.08 -10.06
C LEU A 161 -1.54 20.44 -10.70
N ASN A 162 -0.49 21.11 -10.25
CA ASN A 162 0.08 22.27 -10.92
C ASN A 162 1.34 21.83 -11.67
N LEU A 163 1.29 21.91 -13.00
CA LEU A 163 2.40 21.57 -13.88
C LEU A 163 3.03 22.86 -14.42
N THR A 164 4.35 22.87 -14.49
CA THR A 164 5.11 24.03 -14.99
C THR A 164 6.23 23.57 -15.90
N ALA A 165 6.53 24.35 -16.93
CA ALA A 165 7.75 24.25 -17.71
C ALA A 165 8.33 25.65 -17.98
N LYS A 166 9.66 25.78 -17.93
CA LYS A 166 10.38 27.04 -18.16
C LYS A 166 11.60 26.80 -19.03
N PHE A 167 11.80 27.67 -20.02
CA PHE A 167 13.00 27.68 -20.84
C PHE A 167 14.25 27.93 -20.00
N MET A 168 15.28 27.11 -20.21
CA MET A 168 16.58 27.27 -19.56
C MET A 168 17.65 27.69 -20.57
N SER A 169 17.81 26.91 -21.64
CA SER A 169 18.84 27.15 -22.64
C SER A 169 18.52 26.42 -23.95
N ARG A 170 19.19 26.84 -25.03
CA ARG A 170 19.22 26.13 -26.31
C ARG A 170 20.65 26.02 -26.78
N GLU A 171 21.09 24.80 -27.11
CA GLU A 171 22.41 24.52 -27.66
C GLU A 171 22.43 24.87 -29.16
N PRO A 172 23.20 25.87 -29.62
CA PRO A 172 23.15 26.32 -31.02
C PRO A 172 23.62 25.27 -32.02
N SER A 173 24.53 24.38 -31.62
CA SER A 173 25.14 23.38 -32.51
C SER A 173 24.20 22.22 -32.86
N THR A 174 23.48 21.71 -31.86
CA THR A 174 22.56 20.56 -32.00
C THR A 174 21.09 20.97 -32.07
N GLY A 175 20.78 22.22 -31.73
CA GLY A 175 19.40 22.71 -31.63
C GLY A 175 18.68 22.28 -30.35
N VAL A 176 19.33 21.53 -29.46
CA VAL A 176 18.73 20.96 -28.24
C VAL A 176 18.28 22.05 -27.28
N THR A 177 17.00 22.05 -26.96
CA THR A 177 16.36 22.95 -25.98
C THR A 177 16.20 22.24 -24.64
N ARG A 178 16.64 22.90 -23.56
CA ARG A 178 16.49 22.44 -22.18
C ARG A 178 15.37 23.21 -21.49
N LEU A 179 14.39 22.48 -20.97
CA LEU A 179 13.22 23.03 -20.29
C LEU A 179 13.16 22.49 -18.87
N LYS A 180 13.13 23.36 -17.86
CA LYS A 180 12.93 22.93 -16.47
C LYS A 180 11.44 22.70 -16.24
N ALA A 181 11.04 21.48 -15.91
CA ALA A 181 9.66 21.12 -15.64
C ALA A 181 9.46 20.60 -14.21
N SER A 182 8.27 20.80 -13.66
CA SER A 182 7.92 20.29 -12.33
C SER A 182 6.42 20.11 -12.12
N ILE A 183 6.07 19.21 -11.21
CA ILE A 183 4.69 18.96 -10.76
C ILE A 183 4.60 19.25 -9.26
N SER A 184 3.63 20.06 -8.88
CA SER A 184 3.27 20.35 -7.48
C SER A 184 1.81 20.00 -7.24
N THR A 185 1.43 19.84 -5.98
CA THR A 185 0.03 19.70 -5.57
C THR A 185 -0.36 20.96 -4.78
N ALA A 186 -1.64 21.36 -4.82
CA ALA A 186 -2.11 22.65 -4.28
C ALA A 186 -1.74 22.91 -2.80
N SER A 187 -1.48 21.86 -2.03
CA SER A 187 -1.13 21.94 -0.61
C SER A 187 0.36 22.26 -0.34
N GLN A 188 1.22 22.38 -1.35
CA GLN A 188 2.68 22.32 -1.16
C GLN A 188 3.47 23.39 -1.92
N THR A 189 4.55 23.88 -1.29
CA THR A 189 5.42 24.95 -1.82
C THR A 189 6.57 24.45 -2.68
N ALA A 190 7.08 23.25 -2.42
CA ALA A 190 8.07 22.58 -3.26
C ALA A 190 7.38 21.73 -4.34
N PRO A 191 8.07 21.32 -5.41
CA PRO A 191 7.56 20.31 -6.34
C PRO A 191 7.67 18.90 -5.77
N ALA A 192 6.71 18.03 -6.11
CA ALA A 192 6.77 16.60 -5.80
C ALA A 192 7.84 15.92 -6.63
N ILE A 193 7.87 16.29 -7.91
CA ILE A 193 8.82 15.82 -8.90
C ILE A 193 9.23 16.97 -9.82
N GLN A 194 10.48 16.94 -10.24
CA GLN A 194 11.04 17.90 -11.18
C GLN A 194 12.10 17.24 -12.07
N ALA A 195 12.27 17.79 -13.27
CA ALA A 195 13.28 17.34 -14.24
C ALA A 195 13.70 18.51 -15.15
N THR A 196 14.80 18.31 -15.88
CA THR A 196 15.05 19.05 -17.11
C THR A 196 14.61 18.15 -18.27
N VAL A 197 13.69 18.63 -19.10
CA VAL A 197 13.19 17.93 -20.29
C VAL A 197 13.97 18.45 -21.50
N LEU A 198 14.37 17.53 -22.38
CA LEU A 198 15.18 17.80 -23.56
C LEU A 198 14.34 17.66 -24.83
N PHE A 199 14.34 18.69 -25.68
CA PHE A 199 13.71 18.66 -27.00
C PHE A 199 14.71 19.05 -28.08
N GLY A 200 14.56 18.53 -29.29
CA GLY A 200 15.34 18.97 -30.45
C GLY A 200 14.87 18.36 -31.77
N PRO A 201 15.49 18.75 -32.89
CA PRO A 201 15.07 18.32 -34.22
C PRO A 201 15.50 16.88 -34.54
N GLU A 202 16.57 16.38 -33.92
CA GLU A 202 17.19 15.09 -34.20
C GLU A 202 17.57 14.37 -32.90
N PHE A 203 17.45 13.04 -32.89
CA PHE A 203 17.91 12.20 -31.78
C PHE A 203 19.42 12.34 -31.56
N GLN A 204 19.82 12.34 -30.29
CA GLN A 204 21.20 12.47 -29.86
C GLN A 204 21.70 11.13 -29.32
N ASN A 205 22.96 10.81 -29.58
CA ASN A 205 23.60 9.55 -29.15
C ASN A 205 24.76 9.84 -28.18
N GLU A 206 24.53 10.69 -27.18
CA GLU A 206 25.60 11.14 -26.30
C GLU A 206 25.88 10.17 -25.14
N LEU A 207 24.86 9.45 -24.67
CA LEU A 207 24.98 8.54 -23.54
C LEU A 207 25.51 7.18 -23.98
N THR A 208 26.74 6.87 -23.59
CA THR A 208 27.38 5.59 -23.85
C THR A 208 27.91 5.00 -22.55
N PHE A 209 27.69 3.69 -22.35
CA PHE A 209 28.32 2.93 -21.28
C PHE A 209 28.74 1.56 -21.81
N GLU A 210 29.86 1.04 -21.28
CA GLU A 210 30.30 -0.32 -21.60
C GLU A 210 29.38 -1.32 -20.93
N VAL A 211 28.97 -2.33 -21.69
CA VAL A 211 28.01 -3.31 -21.21
C VAL A 211 28.76 -4.52 -20.66
N SER A 212 28.76 -4.68 -19.34
CA SER A 212 29.39 -5.82 -18.68
C SER A 212 28.53 -7.10 -18.78
N SER A 213 29.18 -8.26 -18.78
CA SER A 213 28.48 -9.55 -18.64
C SER A 213 27.89 -9.68 -17.24
N LEU A 214 26.76 -10.39 -17.11
CA LEU A 214 26.20 -10.67 -15.79
C LEU A 214 27.10 -11.61 -14.98
N GLU A 215 27.45 -11.19 -13.77
CA GLU A 215 28.17 -12.01 -12.80
C GLU A 215 27.20 -12.96 -12.11
N ASN A 216 27.60 -14.23 -11.95
CA ASN A 216 26.80 -15.28 -11.31
C ASN A 216 25.35 -15.38 -11.86
N ALA A 217 25.22 -15.19 -13.17
CA ALA A 217 23.95 -15.17 -13.87
C ALA A 217 23.13 -16.44 -13.64
N ARG A 218 21.84 -16.27 -13.32
CA ARG A 218 20.88 -17.35 -13.13
C ARG A 218 19.49 -16.94 -13.60
N SER A 219 18.72 -17.90 -14.11
CA SER A 219 17.31 -17.65 -14.41
C SER A 219 16.55 -17.29 -13.14
N PHE A 220 15.73 -16.25 -13.20
CA PHE A 220 14.78 -15.93 -12.15
C PHE A 220 13.68 -17.01 -12.13
N PRO A 221 13.22 -17.49 -10.96
CA PRO A 221 12.32 -18.65 -10.88
C PRO A 221 10.89 -18.41 -11.39
N ARG A 222 10.58 -17.19 -11.86
CA ARG A 222 9.27 -16.81 -12.38
C ARG A 222 9.40 -16.02 -13.67
N THR A 223 8.44 -16.19 -14.57
CA THR A 223 8.30 -15.29 -15.73
C THR A 223 7.67 -13.96 -15.32
N GLY A 224 7.70 -12.97 -16.20
CA GLY A 224 6.99 -11.69 -16.01
C GLY A 224 5.50 -11.89 -15.74
N GLU A 225 4.85 -12.79 -16.50
CA GLU A 225 3.43 -13.11 -16.35
C GLU A 225 3.14 -13.77 -15.00
N GLN A 226 4.01 -14.67 -14.54
CA GLN A 226 3.88 -15.32 -13.24
C GLN A 226 4.06 -14.31 -12.09
N LEU A 227 4.95 -13.33 -12.22
CA LEU A 227 5.10 -12.26 -11.24
C LEU A 227 3.81 -11.46 -11.05
N TYR A 228 3.10 -11.15 -12.13
CA TYR A 228 1.82 -10.45 -12.07
C TYR A 228 0.69 -11.35 -11.56
N ALA A 229 0.56 -12.57 -12.11
CA ALA A 229 -0.48 -13.53 -11.71
C ALA A 229 -0.38 -13.90 -10.22
N GLU A 230 0.84 -14.05 -9.71
CA GLU A 230 1.11 -14.30 -8.29
C GLU A 230 1.20 -13.01 -7.46
N ARG A 231 0.98 -11.84 -8.07
CA ARG A 231 0.98 -10.51 -7.43
C ARG A 231 2.28 -10.10 -6.73
N HIS A 232 3.41 -10.70 -7.11
CA HIS A 232 4.73 -10.24 -6.64
C HIS A 232 5.03 -8.79 -7.07
N MET A 233 4.35 -8.33 -8.12
CA MET A 233 4.17 -6.92 -8.46
C MET A 233 2.72 -6.50 -8.19
N PHE A 234 2.49 -5.29 -7.69
CA PHE A 234 1.14 -4.79 -7.41
C PHE A 234 0.42 -4.26 -8.66
N HIS A 235 1.18 -4.02 -9.73
CA HIS A 235 0.73 -3.45 -10.99
C HIS A 235 -0.43 -4.24 -11.63
N GLY A 236 -1.36 -3.53 -12.25
CA GLY A 236 -2.44 -4.07 -13.07
C GLY A 236 -2.13 -4.06 -14.58
N PRO A 237 -3.06 -4.52 -15.43
CA PRO A 237 -2.81 -4.84 -16.84
C PRO A 237 -2.15 -3.75 -17.67
N SER A 238 -2.45 -2.47 -17.45
CA SER A 238 -1.82 -1.36 -18.19
C SER A 238 -0.31 -1.25 -17.97
N PHE A 239 0.22 -1.88 -16.93
CA PHE A 239 1.63 -1.89 -16.55
C PHE A 239 2.24 -3.29 -16.58
N HIS A 240 1.57 -4.29 -17.17
CA HIS A 240 2.06 -5.67 -17.30
C HIS A 240 3.07 -5.84 -18.44
N CYS A 241 4.11 -5.02 -18.43
CA CYS A 241 5.13 -4.98 -19.48
C CYS A 241 6.22 -6.05 -19.33
N LEU A 242 6.48 -6.60 -18.13
CA LEU A 242 7.48 -7.66 -17.98
C LEU A 242 7.02 -8.93 -18.73
N HIS A 243 7.84 -9.42 -19.66
CA HIS A 243 7.50 -10.56 -20.52
C HIS A 243 8.52 -11.69 -20.39
N GLY A 244 8.04 -12.93 -20.35
CA GLY A 244 8.88 -14.12 -20.47
C GLY A 244 9.87 -14.32 -19.32
N GLU A 245 10.95 -15.06 -19.57
CA GLU A 245 11.97 -15.34 -18.55
C GLU A 245 12.90 -14.14 -18.34
N MET A 246 13.47 -14.06 -17.14
CA MET A 246 14.46 -13.03 -16.78
C MET A 246 15.71 -13.71 -16.25
N VAL A 247 16.87 -13.07 -16.44
CA VAL A 247 18.14 -13.51 -15.88
C VAL A 247 18.62 -12.47 -14.89
N ILE A 248 19.01 -12.92 -13.70
CA ILE A 248 19.54 -12.07 -12.62
C ILE A 248 20.99 -12.46 -12.37
N GLY A 249 21.86 -11.47 -12.32
CA GLY A 249 23.24 -11.59 -11.82
C GLY A 249 23.47 -10.67 -10.63
N ASP A 250 24.64 -10.78 -10.01
CA ASP A 250 25.02 -9.94 -8.85
C ASP A 250 25.17 -8.46 -9.22
N ASN A 251 25.53 -8.18 -10.48
CA ASN A 251 25.73 -6.84 -11.03
C ASN A 251 24.58 -6.36 -11.94
N GLY A 252 23.47 -7.11 -12.10
CA GLY A 252 22.43 -6.69 -13.05
C GLY A 252 21.32 -7.68 -13.33
N ALA A 253 20.47 -7.31 -14.29
CA ALA A 253 19.36 -8.11 -14.78
C ALA A 253 19.18 -7.99 -16.30
N LEU A 254 18.66 -9.05 -16.90
CA LEU A 254 18.21 -9.10 -18.29
C LEU A 254 16.74 -9.54 -18.34
N GLY A 255 15.99 -9.00 -19.28
CA GLY A 255 14.63 -9.44 -19.58
C GLY A 255 14.11 -8.83 -20.88
N GLU A 256 12.82 -9.00 -21.13
CA GLU A 256 12.11 -8.39 -22.25
C GLU A 256 10.90 -7.62 -21.75
N LEU A 257 10.65 -6.44 -22.35
CA LEU A 257 9.52 -5.57 -22.03
C LEU A 257 8.56 -5.53 -23.23
N ALA A 258 7.30 -5.88 -23.01
CA ALA A 258 6.25 -5.77 -24.02
C ALA A 258 5.73 -4.33 -24.10
N VAL A 259 5.74 -3.74 -25.30
CA VAL A 259 5.08 -2.45 -25.58
C VAL A 259 3.57 -2.67 -25.61
N LEU A 260 2.86 -2.12 -24.63
CA LEU A 260 1.43 -2.29 -24.47
C LEU A 260 0.61 -1.20 -25.19
N PRO A 261 -0.65 -1.50 -25.56
CA PRO A 261 -1.57 -0.48 -26.05
C PRO A 261 -1.88 0.60 -24.99
N SER A 262 -2.16 1.83 -25.43
CA SER A 262 -2.47 2.97 -24.56
C SER A 262 -3.95 3.35 -24.50
N GLU A 263 -4.84 2.61 -25.18
CA GLU A 263 -6.24 3.02 -25.38
C GLU A 263 -7.09 3.00 -24.11
N GLN A 264 -6.59 2.40 -23.04
CA GLN A 264 -7.27 2.24 -21.75
C GLN A 264 -6.64 3.07 -20.62
N LEU A 265 -5.67 3.94 -20.94
CA LEU A 265 -5.01 4.75 -19.91
C LEU A 265 -5.86 5.94 -19.47
N PHE A 266 -6.67 6.49 -20.38
CA PHE A 266 -7.48 7.69 -20.14
C PHE A 266 -8.92 7.47 -20.57
N ASN A 267 -9.86 8.08 -19.85
CA ASN A 267 -11.28 7.99 -20.18
C ASN A 267 -11.66 8.93 -21.33
N SER A 268 -11.04 10.11 -21.43
CA SER A 268 -11.35 11.11 -22.47
C SER A 268 -10.84 10.74 -23.86
N THR A 269 -9.75 9.98 -23.97
CA THR A 269 -9.12 9.64 -25.24
C THR A 269 -8.69 8.18 -25.32
N ARG A 270 -9.07 7.51 -26.41
CA ARG A 270 -8.61 6.16 -26.75
C ARG A 270 -7.33 6.14 -27.58
N SER A 271 -6.79 7.30 -27.93
CA SER A 271 -5.56 7.42 -28.72
C SER A 271 -4.69 8.55 -28.19
N PRO A 272 -4.25 8.47 -26.92
CA PRO A 272 -3.36 9.47 -26.35
C PRO A 272 -2.01 9.48 -27.09
N GLN A 273 -1.49 10.67 -27.37
CA GLN A 273 -0.15 10.89 -27.87
C GLN A 273 0.82 10.95 -26.69
N LEU A 274 1.45 9.81 -26.38
CA LEU A 274 2.45 9.70 -25.32
C LEU A 274 3.86 9.88 -25.89
N LEU A 275 4.67 10.70 -25.25
CA LEU A 275 6.02 11.08 -25.67
C LEU A 275 7.10 10.17 -25.11
N ALA A 276 6.95 9.72 -23.87
CA ALA A 276 7.97 9.01 -23.11
C ALA A 276 7.67 7.51 -22.91
N CYS A 277 6.50 7.02 -23.38
CA CYS A 277 6.04 5.64 -23.18
C CYS A 277 6.08 5.22 -21.68
N PRO A 278 5.29 5.88 -20.81
CA PRO A 278 5.45 5.82 -19.36
C PRO A 278 5.22 4.43 -18.75
N THR A 279 4.40 3.58 -19.36
CA THR A 279 4.13 2.21 -18.88
C THR A 279 5.35 1.30 -19.05
N LEU A 280 6.01 1.38 -20.20
CA LEU A 280 7.23 0.63 -20.45
C LEU A 280 8.42 1.17 -19.64
N LEU A 281 8.47 2.50 -19.44
CA LEU A 281 9.45 3.10 -18.54
C LEU A 281 9.24 2.67 -17.08
N ASP A 282 8.00 2.45 -16.65
CA ASP A 282 7.70 1.92 -15.31
C ASP A 282 8.22 0.48 -15.17
N ALA A 283 8.10 -0.32 -16.24
CA ALA A 283 8.59 -1.69 -16.30
C ALA A 283 10.10 -1.82 -16.05
N VAL A 284 10.88 -0.78 -16.36
CA VAL A 284 12.30 -0.69 -15.96
C VAL A 284 12.43 -0.72 -14.44
N GLY A 285 11.64 0.11 -13.75
CA GLY A 285 11.55 0.10 -12.29
C GLY A 285 11.05 -1.24 -11.74
N GLN A 286 10.14 -1.91 -12.45
CA GLN A 286 9.67 -3.24 -12.08
C GLN A 286 10.78 -4.30 -12.20
N LEU A 287 11.58 -4.30 -13.27
CA LEU A 287 12.72 -5.21 -13.41
C LEU A 287 13.80 -4.95 -12.35
N MET A 288 14.05 -3.68 -11.98
CA MET A 288 14.85 -3.37 -10.79
C MET A 288 14.22 -3.94 -9.51
N GLY A 289 12.89 -3.91 -9.42
CA GLY A 289 12.11 -4.57 -8.38
C GLY A 289 12.36 -6.07 -8.33
N VAL A 290 12.38 -6.76 -9.48
CA VAL A 290 12.70 -8.20 -9.57
C VAL A 290 14.11 -8.48 -9.07
N TRP A 291 15.09 -7.69 -9.49
CA TRP A 291 16.47 -7.80 -9.00
C TRP A 291 16.53 -7.60 -7.48
N ALA A 292 15.83 -6.59 -6.94
CA ALA A 292 15.77 -6.35 -5.49
C ALA A 292 15.07 -7.49 -4.73
N LEU A 293 14.00 -8.06 -5.29
CA LEU A 293 13.28 -9.21 -4.72
C LEU A 293 14.19 -10.44 -4.59
N ALA A 294 15.05 -10.70 -5.59
CA ALA A 294 16.06 -11.75 -5.54
C ALA A 294 17.07 -11.56 -4.38
N HIS A 295 17.13 -10.36 -3.79
CA HIS A 295 17.97 -9.99 -2.65
C HIS A 295 17.15 -9.71 -1.38
N GLU A 296 15.89 -10.19 -1.31
CA GLU A 296 14.96 -9.96 -0.20
C GLU A 296 14.77 -8.47 0.12
N ARG A 297 14.70 -7.63 -0.92
CA ARG A 297 14.46 -6.19 -0.81
C ARG A 297 13.32 -5.76 -1.72
N PHE A 298 12.76 -4.62 -1.38
CA PHE A 298 11.86 -3.86 -2.24
C PHE A 298 12.54 -2.53 -2.57
N VAL A 299 12.18 -1.95 -3.70
CA VAL A 299 12.72 -0.67 -4.15
C VAL A 299 11.61 0.20 -4.73
N PHE A 300 11.64 1.50 -4.44
CA PHE A 300 10.79 2.51 -5.08
C PHE A 300 11.64 3.52 -5.83
N PRO A 301 11.24 3.96 -7.04
CA PRO A 301 12.00 4.94 -7.81
C PRO A 301 11.99 6.30 -7.12
N ILE A 302 13.13 6.99 -7.13
CA ILE A 302 13.29 8.35 -6.57
C ILE A 302 13.86 9.35 -7.58
N GLY A 303 14.21 8.89 -8.80
CA GLY A 303 14.68 9.73 -9.89
C GLY A 303 15.72 9.06 -10.76
N LEU A 304 16.28 9.81 -11.69
CA LEU A 304 17.36 9.36 -12.58
C LEU A 304 18.31 10.51 -12.91
N GLY A 305 19.53 10.17 -13.34
CA GLY A 305 20.53 11.15 -13.76
C GLY A 305 20.25 11.69 -15.15
N ARG A 306 20.24 10.81 -16.16
CA ARG A 306 19.97 11.14 -17.56
C ARG A 306 19.21 10.01 -18.24
N LEU A 307 18.22 10.33 -19.05
CA LEU A 307 17.51 9.44 -19.97
C LEU A 307 17.66 10.03 -21.38
N GLU A 308 18.00 9.20 -22.35
CA GLU A 308 18.11 9.59 -23.76
C GLU A 308 17.36 8.59 -24.66
N LEU A 309 16.58 9.12 -25.59
CA LEU A 309 15.86 8.39 -26.63
C LEU A 309 16.65 8.49 -27.94
N TYR A 310 16.69 7.38 -28.68
CA TYR A 310 17.51 7.21 -29.88
C TYR A 310 16.66 7.04 -31.16
N SER A 311 15.38 6.74 -30.98
CA SER A 311 14.41 6.53 -32.05
C SER A 311 13.00 6.80 -31.52
N PRO A 312 11.98 6.88 -32.40
CA PRO A 312 10.58 6.88 -31.97
C PRO A 312 10.25 5.63 -31.13
N THR A 313 9.22 5.74 -30.30
CA THR A 313 8.69 4.62 -29.50
C THR A 313 8.41 3.40 -30.39
N PRO A 314 8.89 2.20 -30.02
CA PRO A 314 8.62 0.99 -30.79
C PRO A 314 7.11 0.70 -30.89
N PRO A 315 6.64 0.06 -31.97
CA PRO A 315 5.22 -0.23 -32.13
C PRO A 315 4.65 -1.12 -31.01
N VAL A 316 3.35 -0.99 -30.74
CA VAL A 316 2.61 -1.89 -29.83
C VAL A 316 2.81 -3.35 -30.23
N GLY A 317 3.03 -4.22 -29.24
CA GLY A 317 3.32 -5.64 -29.42
C GLY A 317 4.81 -5.96 -29.63
N THR A 318 5.66 -4.95 -29.75
CA THR A 318 7.12 -5.16 -29.75
C THR A 318 7.58 -5.73 -28.42
N LEU A 319 8.44 -6.74 -28.47
CA LEU A 319 9.21 -7.21 -27.32
C LEU A 319 10.56 -6.51 -27.35
N ALA A 320 10.79 -5.63 -26.38
CA ALA A 320 11.97 -4.80 -26.26
C ALA A 320 12.94 -5.44 -25.24
N PRO A 321 14.08 -6.02 -25.70
CA PRO A 321 15.12 -6.48 -24.79
C PRO A 321 15.61 -5.36 -23.89
N VAL A 322 15.73 -5.64 -22.59
CA VAL A 322 16.22 -4.70 -21.59
C VAL A 322 17.37 -5.31 -20.80
N ARG A 323 18.38 -4.47 -20.52
CA ARG A 323 19.46 -4.76 -19.59
C ARG A 323 19.51 -3.69 -18.51
N ILE A 324 19.73 -4.14 -17.28
CA ILE A 324 19.99 -3.29 -16.12
C ILE A 324 21.34 -3.67 -15.54
N GLU A 325 22.19 -2.69 -15.31
CA GLU A 325 23.49 -2.82 -14.63
C GLU A 325 23.44 -2.05 -13.31
N ILE A 326 23.67 -2.73 -12.18
CA ILE A 326 23.70 -2.12 -10.85
C ILE A 326 25.03 -1.41 -10.64
N THR A 327 25.00 -0.09 -10.53
CA THR A 327 26.19 0.75 -10.36
C THR A 327 26.46 1.13 -8.91
N ASP A 328 25.43 1.11 -8.06
CA ASP A 328 25.56 1.34 -6.61
C ASP A 328 24.49 0.56 -5.83
N TYR A 329 24.89 -0.04 -4.70
CA TYR A 329 24.02 -0.81 -3.81
C TYR A 329 24.28 -0.53 -2.32
N GLN A 330 24.64 0.70 -1.97
CA GLN A 330 25.00 1.05 -0.60
C GLN A 330 23.83 1.57 0.25
N GLY A 331 23.77 1.15 1.52
CA GLY A 331 22.77 1.62 2.47
C GLY A 331 21.33 1.43 1.98
N LYS A 332 20.59 2.55 1.87
CA LYS A 332 19.21 2.60 1.33
C LYS A 332 19.15 2.91 -0.16
N MET A 333 20.30 3.09 -0.83
CA MET A 333 20.36 3.45 -2.24
C MET A 333 20.56 2.21 -3.11
N LEU A 334 19.78 2.11 -4.19
CA LEU A 334 20.03 1.26 -5.34
C LEU A 334 20.13 2.18 -6.56
N GLN A 335 21.21 2.06 -7.33
CA GLN A 335 21.39 2.79 -8.58
C GLN A 335 21.72 1.84 -9.72
N ALA A 336 21.19 2.12 -10.90
CA ALA A 336 21.46 1.34 -12.09
C ALA A 336 21.58 2.19 -13.36
N ASN A 337 22.31 1.66 -14.34
CA ASN A 337 22.22 2.05 -15.74
C ASN A 337 21.33 1.06 -16.48
N VAL A 338 20.62 1.54 -17.51
CA VAL A 338 19.62 0.76 -18.24
C VAL A 338 19.79 1.00 -19.74
N GLU A 339 19.78 -0.07 -20.52
CA GLU A 339 19.67 -0.02 -21.98
C GLU A 339 18.45 -0.84 -22.42
N ILE A 340 17.66 -0.26 -23.32
CA ILE A 340 16.47 -0.89 -23.88
C ILE A 340 16.59 -0.84 -25.40
N GLN A 341 16.37 -2.00 -26.03
CA GLN A 341 16.40 -2.14 -27.48
C GLN A 341 15.02 -1.93 -28.10
N ASP A 342 14.99 -1.68 -29.41
CA ASP A 342 13.78 -1.45 -30.21
C ASP A 342 13.06 -2.74 -30.69
N GLY A 343 13.56 -3.91 -30.29
CA GLY A 343 13.07 -5.23 -30.74
C GLY A 343 13.58 -5.67 -32.12
N GLN A 344 14.32 -4.82 -32.84
CA GLN A 344 15.03 -5.12 -34.09
C GLN A 344 16.56 -5.16 -33.90
N GLY A 345 17.04 -4.94 -32.68
CA GLY A 345 18.46 -4.96 -32.30
C GLY A 345 19.10 -3.58 -32.22
N GLY A 346 18.36 -2.52 -32.54
CA GLY A 346 18.78 -1.13 -32.31
C GLY A 346 18.57 -0.72 -30.86
N VAL A 347 19.34 0.26 -30.38
CA VAL A 347 19.11 0.89 -29.06
C VAL A 347 17.99 1.89 -29.22
N TRP A 348 16.95 1.80 -28.38
CA TRP A 348 15.86 2.78 -28.34
C TRP A 348 16.04 3.78 -27.19
N MET A 349 16.47 3.30 -26.02
CA MET A 349 16.61 4.14 -24.82
C MET A 349 17.82 3.75 -23.99
N ARG A 350 18.50 4.76 -23.46
CA ARG A 350 19.49 4.59 -22.38
C ARG A 350 19.15 5.46 -21.19
N ILE A 351 19.36 4.92 -20.00
CA ILE A 351 19.22 5.62 -18.74
C ILE A 351 20.50 5.47 -17.93
N ALA A 352 21.09 6.59 -17.52
CA ALA A 352 22.19 6.62 -16.57
C ALA A 352 21.71 7.05 -15.19
N GLY A 353 22.11 6.26 -14.21
CA GLY A 353 21.86 6.52 -12.81
C GLY A 353 20.37 6.60 -12.46
N TRP A 354 19.58 5.61 -12.89
CA TRP A 354 18.27 5.37 -12.30
C TRP A 354 18.44 5.05 -10.82
N ARG A 355 17.71 5.76 -9.94
CA ARG A 355 17.86 5.66 -8.49
C ARG A 355 16.57 5.16 -7.86
N GLY A 356 16.73 4.24 -6.90
CA GLY A 356 15.62 3.75 -6.09
C GLY A 356 15.97 3.59 -4.61
N TRP A 357 15.02 3.92 -3.75
CA TRP A 357 15.15 3.70 -2.31
C TRP A 357 14.80 2.24 -1.99
N LYS A 358 15.79 1.47 -1.50
CA LYS A 358 15.60 0.09 -1.07
C LYS A 358 15.32 -0.09 0.42
N PHE A 359 14.49 -1.06 0.75
CA PHE A 359 14.11 -1.41 2.12
C PHE A 359 13.71 -2.90 2.21
N LYS A 360 13.53 -3.40 3.43
CA LYS A 360 13.07 -4.77 3.71
C LYS A 360 11.74 -4.70 4.45
N TRP A 361 10.80 -5.54 4.05
CA TRP A 361 9.58 -5.81 4.83
C TRP A 361 9.59 -7.25 5.35
N PRO A 362 8.95 -7.52 6.50
CA PRO A 362 8.76 -8.87 7.00
C PRO A 362 7.99 -9.73 6.00
N GLU A 363 8.43 -10.97 5.82
CA GLU A 363 7.83 -11.91 4.87
C GLU A 363 6.32 -12.10 5.10
N ARG A 364 5.89 -12.20 6.37
CA ARG A 364 4.47 -12.32 6.73
C ARG A 364 3.64 -11.16 6.16
N ILE A 365 4.14 -9.93 6.28
CA ILE A 365 3.47 -8.73 5.78
C ILE A 365 3.48 -8.69 4.25
N VAL A 366 4.59 -9.08 3.63
CA VAL A 366 4.70 -9.18 2.16
C VAL A 366 3.65 -10.15 1.62
N ASN A 367 3.58 -11.36 2.19
CA ASN A 367 2.64 -12.40 1.77
C ASN A 367 1.18 -11.96 1.99
N PHE A 368 0.88 -11.35 3.14
CA PHE A 368 -0.44 -10.78 3.42
C PHE A 368 -0.86 -9.70 2.43
N ARG A 369 0.02 -8.74 2.10
CA ARG A 369 -0.29 -7.68 1.12
C ARG A 369 -0.50 -8.24 -0.29
N ARG A 370 0.26 -9.28 -0.62
CA ARG A 370 0.22 -9.99 -1.91
C ARG A 370 -1.05 -10.81 -2.07
N LEU A 371 -1.46 -11.57 -1.07
CA LEU A 371 -2.63 -12.44 -1.13
C LEU A 371 -3.36 -12.38 0.21
N PRO A 372 -4.09 -11.28 0.50
CA PRO A 372 -4.72 -11.08 1.79
C PRO A 372 -5.69 -12.21 2.12
N GLN A 373 -6.40 -12.76 1.13
CA GLN A 373 -7.32 -13.90 1.31
C GLN A 373 -6.62 -15.24 1.61
N ARG A 374 -5.29 -15.35 1.50
CA ARG A 374 -4.55 -16.61 1.76
C ARG A 374 -3.63 -16.55 2.96
N PHE A 375 -3.24 -15.35 3.39
CA PHE A 375 -2.31 -15.16 4.49
C PHE A 375 -2.94 -14.36 5.64
N LEU A 376 -2.39 -14.54 6.82
CA LEU A 376 -2.78 -13.87 8.06
C LEU A 376 -1.60 -13.07 8.60
N LEU A 377 -1.89 -12.05 9.41
CA LEU A 377 -0.86 -11.28 10.12
C LEU A 377 -0.64 -11.81 11.53
N SER A 378 -1.71 -12.32 12.12
CA SER A 378 -1.75 -12.79 13.51
C SER A 378 -1.31 -14.25 13.63
N GLY A 379 -0.70 -14.60 14.76
CA GLY A 379 -0.36 -15.97 15.13
C GLY A 379 -1.43 -16.60 16.00
N VAL A 380 -1.34 -17.91 16.22
CA VAL A 380 -2.19 -18.63 17.18
C VAL A 380 -1.80 -18.20 18.60
N ALA A 381 -2.78 -17.85 19.42
CA ALA A 381 -2.50 -17.45 20.80
C ALA A 381 -1.97 -18.63 21.65
N PRO A 382 -1.18 -18.40 22.71
CA PRO A 382 -0.77 -19.45 23.64
C PRO A 382 -1.95 -20.08 24.39
N GLY A 383 -1.90 -21.39 24.63
CA GLY A 383 -2.91 -22.10 25.45
C GLY A 383 -4.17 -22.56 24.71
N VAL A 384 -4.14 -22.59 23.39
CA VAL A 384 -5.33 -22.74 22.54
C VAL A 384 -5.62 -24.20 22.25
N ASN A 385 -6.58 -24.76 23.00
CA ASN A 385 -7.38 -25.96 22.71
C ASN A 385 -8.57 -26.09 23.71
N LEU A 386 -9.06 -24.96 24.25
CA LEU A 386 -9.93 -24.96 25.43
C LEU A 386 -11.38 -25.34 25.11
N VAL A 387 -11.85 -25.04 23.90
CA VAL A 387 -13.20 -25.40 23.45
C VAL A 387 -13.12 -25.86 21.99
N PRO A 388 -13.74 -27.00 21.63
CA PRO A 388 -13.95 -27.33 20.23
C PRO A 388 -14.64 -26.16 19.52
N ASP A 389 -14.24 -25.83 18.30
CA ASP A 389 -14.86 -24.74 17.49
C ASP A 389 -14.52 -23.29 17.89
N SER A 390 -13.35 -23.07 18.48
CA SER A 390 -12.85 -21.73 18.82
C SER A 390 -11.51 -21.42 18.17
N VAL A 391 -11.36 -20.18 17.71
CA VAL A 391 -10.14 -19.67 17.11
C VAL A 391 -9.62 -18.53 17.96
N PHE A 392 -8.38 -18.66 18.44
CA PHE A 392 -7.74 -17.66 19.27
C PHE A 392 -6.47 -17.19 18.58
N MET A 393 -6.36 -15.88 18.40
CA MET A 393 -5.25 -15.25 17.69
C MET A 393 -4.59 -14.20 18.57
N THR A 394 -3.31 -13.96 18.32
CA THR A 394 -2.53 -12.89 18.95
C THR A 394 -1.68 -12.17 17.91
N LEU A 395 -1.44 -10.88 18.17
CA LEU A 395 -0.53 -10.06 17.39
C LEU A 395 0.19 -9.09 18.33
N SER A 396 1.51 -9.01 18.20
CA SER A 396 2.32 -7.99 18.85
C SER A 396 2.85 -6.98 17.83
N ASP A 397 3.26 -5.82 18.30
CA ASP A 397 4.02 -4.88 17.47
C ASP A 397 5.38 -5.44 17.01
N GLY A 398 5.98 -6.33 17.80
CA GLY A 398 7.20 -7.04 17.43
C GLY A 398 7.02 -7.87 16.16
N ASP A 399 5.87 -8.51 15.99
CA ASP A 399 5.52 -9.26 14.77
C ASP A 399 5.48 -8.37 13.51
N LEU A 400 5.16 -7.09 13.68
CA LEU A 400 5.07 -6.12 12.59
C LEU A 400 6.44 -5.51 12.21
N GLN A 401 7.47 -5.67 13.06
CA GLN A 401 8.85 -5.22 12.84
C GLN A 401 8.97 -3.77 12.32
N GLY A 402 8.17 -2.86 12.89
CA GLY A 402 8.20 -1.44 12.53
C GLY A 402 7.55 -1.10 11.18
N PHE A 403 6.72 -1.98 10.63
CA PHE A 403 5.90 -1.68 9.45
C PHE A 403 4.98 -0.47 9.70
N ASP A 404 4.75 0.34 8.66
CA ASP A 404 3.99 1.58 8.78
C ASP A 404 2.53 1.31 9.22
N PRO A 405 2.08 1.87 10.36
CA PRO A 405 0.73 1.63 10.88
C PRO A 405 -0.39 2.16 9.97
N THR A 406 -0.14 3.25 9.23
CA THR A 406 -1.14 3.82 8.33
C THR A 406 -1.36 2.91 7.13
N LEU A 407 -0.28 2.39 6.56
CA LEU A 407 -0.33 1.41 5.48
C LEU A 407 -0.94 0.09 5.96
N LEU A 408 -0.62 -0.37 7.17
CA LEU A 408 -1.27 -1.54 7.78
C LEU A 408 -2.78 -1.35 7.91
N ALA A 409 -3.21 -0.17 8.40
CA ALA A 409 -4.60 0.19 8.51
C ALA A 409 -5.31 0.13 7.14
N ARG A 410 -4.68 0.65 6.08
CA ARG A 410 -5.21 0.56 4.72
C ARG A 410 -5.37 -0.88 4.23
N TYR A 411 -4.46 -1.79 4.56
CA TYR A 411 -4.60 -3.19 4.15
C TYR A 411 -5.71 -3.94 4.91
N CYS A 412 -6.06 -3.52 6.14
CA CYS A 412 -6.91 -4.32 7.03
C CYS A 412 -8.32 -3.76 7.26
N LEU A 413 -8.45 -2.44 7.35
CA LEU A 413 -9.67 -1.76 7.81
C LEU A 413 -10.63 -1.50 6.65
N ASN A 414 -11.94 -1.51 6.90
CA ASN A 414 -12.91 -0.94 5.96
C ASN A 414 -12.97 0.60 6.09
N GLU A 415 -13.83 1.27 5.32
CA GLU A 415 -13.93 2.74 5.30
C GLU A 415 -14.36 3.32 6.66
N ASP A 416 -15.40 2.77 7.29
CA ASP A 416 -15.88 3.20 8.61
C ASP A 416 -14.79 3.08 9.69
N GLU A 417 -14.07 1.95 9.67
CA GLU A 417 -12.95 1.70 10.56
C GLU A 417 -11.77 2.64 10.26
N MET A 418 -11.49 2.95 8.99
CA MET A 418 -10.44 3.88 8.61
C MET A 418 -10.75 5.31 9.08
N GLN A 419 -12.02 5.75 9.01
CA GLN A 419 -12.46 7.01 9.61
C GLN A 419 -12.19 7.01 11.11
N ARG A 420 -12.59 5.95 11.82
CA ARG A 420 -12.35 5.84 13.27
C ARG A 420 -10.86 5.82 13.62
N TYR A 421 -10.04 5.12 12.84
CA TYR A 421 -8.59 5.10 12.99
C TYR A 421 -8.00 6.51 12.93
N ARG A 422 -8.45 7.34 11.98
CA ARG A 422 -7.99 8.73 11.83
C ARG A 422 -8.38 9.62 13.00
N GLU A 423 -9.58 9.47 13.55
CA GLU A 423 -10.01 10.22 14.74
C GLU A 423 -9.10 9.97 15.95
N LEU A 424 -8.58 8.74 16.06
CA LEU A 424 -7.67 8.35 17.14
C LEU A 424 -6.25 8.90 16.97
N LYS A 425 -5.90 9.57 15.86
CA LYS A 425 -4.56 10.13 15.61
C LYS A 425 -4.06 11.07 16.72
N ARG A 426 -4.98 11.72 17.44
CA ARG A 426 -4.66 12.57 18.61
C ARG A 426 -4.16 11.79 19.83
N PHE A 427 -4.32 10.46 19.83
CA PHE A 427 -3.92 9.54 20.89
C PHE A 427 -3.11 8.37 20.30
N PRO A 428 -1.83 8.57 19.93
CA PRO A 428 -1.06 7.60 19.13
C PRO A 428 -1.00 6.19 19.74
N GLN A 429 -0.80 6.08 21.06
CA GLN A 429 -0.79 4.79 21.75
C GLN A 429 -2.14 4.06 21.64
N ARG A 430 -3.24 4.78 21.84
CA ARG A 430 -4.60 4.24 21.71
C ARG A 430 -4.93 3.87 20.26
N GLN A 431 -4.51 4.70 19.31
CA GLN A 431 -4.68 4.42 17.88
C GLN A 431 -4.01 3.11 17.48
N ARG A 432 -2.76 2.90 17.94
CA ARG A 432 -1.99 1.69 17.71
C ARG A 432 -2.63 0.46 18.33
N GLN A 433 -2.98 0.51 19.61
CA GLN A 433 -3.66 -0.58 20.32
C GLN A 433 -4.99 -0.96 19.66
N TRP A 434 -5.77 0.05 19.25
CA TRP A 434 -7.02 -0.17 18.54
C TRP A 434 -6.79 -0.85 17.18
N LEU A 435 -5.77 -0.44 16.43
CA LEU A 435 -5.40 -1.07 15.16
C LEU A 435 -4.99 -2.54 15.36
N LEU A 436 -4.11 -2.84 16.32
CA LEU A 436 -3.72 -4.22 16.64
C LEU A 436 -4.96 -5.07 16.99
N GLY A 437 -5.84 -4.55 17.83
CA GLY A 437 -7.10 -5.20 18.20
C GLY A 437 -8.00 -5.49 16.99
N ARG A 438 -8.05 -4.58 16.01
CA ARG A 438 -8.80 -4.79 14.75
C ARG A 438 -8.17 -5.83 13.85
N VAL A 439 -6.85 -5.83 13.70
CA VAL A 439 -6.15 -6.82 12.88
C VAL A 439 -6.35 -8.23 13.46
N VAL A 440 -6.11 -8.41 14.76
CA VAL A 440 -6.17 -9.74 15.40
C VAL A 440 -7.57 -10.34 15.41
N VAL A 441 -8.61 -9.53 15.63
CA VAL A 441 -9.99 -10.04 15.62
C VAL A 441 -10.45 -10.39 14.21
N LYS A 442 -10.06 -9.60 13.19
CA LYS A 442 -10.39 -9.91 11.80
C LYS A 442 -9.74 -11.22 11.41
N ASP A 443 -8.47 -11.45 11.74
CA ASP A 443 -7.82 -12.74 11.48
C ASP A 443 -8.50 -13.91 12.21
N ALA A 444 -8.92 -13.73 13.47
CA ALA A 444 -9.66 -14.75 14.20
C ALA A 444 -11.00 -15.10 13.52
N ILE A 445 -11.76 -14.10 13.10
CA ILE A 445 -13.03 -14.28 12.37
C ILE A 445 -12.78 -14.99 11.04
N ARG A 446 -11.76 -14.56 10.29
CA ARG A 446 -11.43 -15.09 8.96
C ARG A 446 -11.09 -16.57 9.00
N VAL A 447 -10.27 -16.98 9.97
CA VAL A 447 -9.95 -18.40 10.19
C VAL A 447 -11.18 -19.17 10.63
N TRP A 448 -11.98 -18.64 11.56
CA TRP A 448 -13.19 -19.33 12.04
C TRP A 448 -14.20 -19.54 10.91
N VAL A 449 -14.44 -18.53 10.08
CA VAL A 449 -15.35 -18.63 8.93
C VAL A 449 -14.85 -19.67 7.93
N SER A 450 -13.56 -19.64 7.56
CA SER A 450 -12.96 -20.62 6.66
C SER A 450 -13.13 -22.06 7.18
N GLN A 451 -12.91 -22.29 8.48
CA GLN A 451 -13.13 -23.60 9.11
C GLN A 451 -14.61 -24.04 9.06
N LYS A 452 -15.55 -23.11 9.27
CA LYS A 452 -16.99 -23.40 9.24
C LYS A 452 -17.52 -23.67 7.84
N THR A 453 -17.00 -22.98 6.83
CA THR A 453 -17.45 -23.11 5.45
C THR A 453 -16.62 -24.13 4.65
N LEU A 454 -15.57 -24.70 5.25
CA LEU A 454 -14.60 -25.57 4.59
C LEU A 454 -13.96 -24.88 3.36
N SER A 455 -13.79 -23.56 3.44
CA SER A 455 -13.18 -22.74 2.38
C SER A 455 -11.66 -22.76 2.51
N GLU A 456 -10.96 -22.96 1.39
CA GLU A 456 -9.49 -22.86 1.32
C GLU A 456 -9.01 -21.41 1.47
N ASP A 457 -9.84 -20.45 1.04
CA ASP A 457 -9.55 -19.02 1.14
C ASP A 457 -10.26 -18.39 2.36
N PHE A 458 -9.56 -17.42 2.95
CA PHE A 458 -10.10 -16.51 3.97
C PHE A 458 -10.86 -15.35 3.32
N LEU A 459 -11.82 -14.78 4.05
CA LEU A 459 -12.39 -13.48 3.69
C LEU A 459 -11.30 -12.41 3.57
N HIS A 460 -11.51 -11.39 2.74
CA HIS A 460 -10.64 -10.22 2.78
C HIS A 460 -10.79 -9.52 4.14
N PRO A 461 -9.71 -9.05 4.80
CA PRO A 461 -9.82 -8.41 6.12
C PRO A 461 -10.75 -7.19 6.11
N ALA A 462 -10.79 -6.42 5.03
CA ALA A 462 -11.69 -5.28 4.91
C ALA A 462 -13.17 -5.66 4.66
N ASP A 463 -13.49 -6.90 4.25
CA ASP A 463 -14.89 -7.37 4.16
C ASP A 463 -15.51 -7.67 5.53
N VAL A 464 -14.69 -7.80 6.56
CA VAL A 464 -15.15 -8.10 7.91
C VAL A 464 -15.56 -6.81 8.60
N CYS A 465 -16.86 -6.54 8.64
CA CYS A 465 -17.40 -5.35 9.30
C CYS A 465 -17.72 -5.64 10.77
N LEU A 466 -17.24 -4.76 11.65
CA LEU A 466 -17.43 -4.84 13.08
C LEU A 466 -18.25 -3.64 13.56
N SER A 467 -19.24 -3.88 14.41
CA SER A 467 -19.93 -2.83 15.16
C SER A 467 -19.90 -3.12 16.65
N VAL A 468 -20.59 -2.27 17.42
CA VAL A 468 -20.77 -2.44 18.85
C VAL A 468 -22.25 -2.69 19.11
N GLU A 469 -22.58 -3.78 19.81
CA GLU A 469 -23.95 -4.10 20.19
C GLU A 469 -24.53 -3.02 21.14
N SER A 470 -25.73 -2.54 20.80
CA SER A 470 -26.48 -1.59 21.61
C SER A 470 -26.77 -2.16 23.01
N GLY A 471 -26.35 -1.44 24.05
CA GLY A 471 -26.58 -1.81 25.45
C GLY A 471 -25.41 -2.56 26.10
N SER A 472 -24.91 -3.64 25.48
CA SER A 472 -23.81 -4.46 26.03
C SER A 472 -22.42 -3.88 25.76
N GLY A 473 -22.27 -3.08 24.69
CA GLY A 473 -20.98 -2.55 24.27
C GLY A 473 -20.04 -3.60 23.66
N ARG A 474 -20.52 -4.83 23.40
CA ARG A 474 -19.71 -5.90 22.83
C ARG A 474 -19.43 -5.67 21.35
N PRO A 475 -18.22 -5.96 20.85
CA PRO A 475 -17.99 -6.00 19.42
C PRO A 475 -18.77 -7.16 18.79
N CYS A 476 -19.44 -6.92 17.67
CA CYS A 476 -20.13 -7.95 16.89
C CYS A 476 -19.86 -7.81 15.39
N VAL A 477 -19.94 -8.93 14.67
CA VAL A 477 -19.80 -8.96 13.21
C VAL A 477 -21.15 -8.57 12.59
N THR A 478 -21.19 -7.49 11.82
CA THR A 478 -22.45 -6.94 11.27
C THR A 478 -22.67 -7.27 9.81
N ALA A 479 -21.59 -7.46 9.04
CA ALA A 479 -21.68 -7.84 7.64
C ALA A 479 -20.48 -8.72 7.27
N ARG A 480 -20.78 -9.80 6.54
CA ARG A 480 -19.83 -10.64 5.80
C ARG A 480 -20.57 -11.37 4.68
N PRO A 481 -19.88 -11.87 3.64
CA PRO A 481 -20.46 -12.85 2.72
C PRO A 481 -20.83 -14.14 3.50
N GLY A 482 -22.11 -14.50 3.58
CA GLY A 482 -22.65 -15.73 4.18
C GLY A 482 -23.30 -15.60 5.58
N ASP A 483 -24.07 -16.61 6.00
CA ASP A 483 -25.10 -16.50 7.06
C ASP A 483 -24.63 -16.76 8.52
N ILE A 484 -23.36 -17.09 8.78
CA ILE A 484 -22.91 -17.55 10.12
C ILE A 484 -21.96 -16.53 10.79
N ALA A 485 -22.41 -15.69 11.72
CA ALA A 485 -21.52 -14.77 12.42
C ALA A 485 -20.95 -15.39 13.70
N PRO A 486 -19.62 -15.35 13.94
CA PRO A 486 -19.07 -15.76 15.24
C PRO A 486 -19.37 -14.73 16.32
N ARG A 487 -19.45 -15.21 17.57
CA ARG A 487 -19.24 -14.38 18.75
C ARG A 487 -17.76 -14.12 18.93
N ILE A 488 -17.42 -12.88 19.27
CA ILE A 488 -16.04 -12.42 19.34
C ILE A 488 -15.74 -11.72 20.65
N SER A 489 -14.47 -11.77 21.06
CA SER A 489 -13.94 -10.94 22.14
C SER A 489 -12.54 -10.46 21.79
N ILE A 490 -12.19 -9.25 22.21
CA ILE A 490 -10.94 -8.57 21.86
C ILE A 490 -10.37 -7.94 23.12
N ALA A 491 -9.06 -8.06 23.30
CA ALA A 491 -8.32 -7.34 24.33
C ALA A 491 -6.97 -6.88 23.78
N HIS A 492 -6.43 -5.81 24.36
CA HIS A 492 -5.11 -5.32 24.05
C HIS A 492 -4.45 -4.75 25.32
N CYS A 493 -3.16 -4.97 25.48
CA CYS A 493 -2.37 -4.39 26.55
C CYS A 493 -1.02 -3.99 25.98
N GLU A 494 -0.65 -2.73 26.18
CA GLU A 494 0.59 -2.15 25.66
C GLU A 494 0.77 -2.34 24.15
N ASP A 495 1.64 -3.27 23.74
CA ASP A 495 2.05 -3.56 22.37
C ASP A 495 1.50 -4.90 21.84
N ARG A 496 0.56 -5.51 22.57
CA ARG A 496 -0.07 -6.80 22.22
C ARG A 496 -1.58 -6.71 22.13
N ALA A 497 -2.15 -7.50 21.23
CA ALA A 497 -3.57 -7.75 21.16
C ALA A 497 -3.86 -9.24 21.06
N VAL A 498 -5.01 -9.64 21.60
CA VAL A 498 -5.56 -10.99 21.52
C VAL A 498 -7.03 -10.90 21.11
N ALA A 499 -7.47 -11.87 20.34
CA ALA A 499 -8.87 -12.02 20.01
C ALA A 499 -9.28 -13.49 19.92
N VAL A 500 -10.57 -13.71 20.09
CA VAL A 500 -11.21 -15.01 19.94
C VAL A 500 -12.47 -14.89 19.10
N ALA A 501 -12.72 -15.89 18.25
CA ALA A 501 -13.94 -16.08 17.48
C ALA A 501 -14.45 -17.52 17.69
N GLN A 502 -15.74 -17.67 18.03
CA GLN A 502 -16.40 -18.97 18.20
C GLN A 502 -17.92 -18.89 18.00
N SER A 503 -18.64 -20.02 18.13
CA SER A 503 -20.11 -20.06 18.00
C SER A 503 -20.86 -19.43 19.20
N GLU A 504 -20.32 -19.54 20.40
CA GLU A 504 -20.98 -19.14 21.65
C GLU A 504 -20.34 -17.90 22.28
N ASP A 505 -21.01 -17.26 23.23
CA ASP A 505 -20.44 -16.12 23.96
C ASP A 505 -19.08 -16.45 24.57
N VAL A 506 -18.16 -15.50 24.46
CA VAL A 506 -16.75 -15.67 24.86
C VAL A 506 -16.19 -14.37 25.43
N GLY A 507 -15.23 -14.50 26.34
CA GLY A 507 -14.46 -13.38 26.87
C GLY A 507 -12.97 -13.62 26.81
N VAL A 508 -12.21 -12.62 26.36
CA VAL A 508 -10.75 -12.63 26.42
C VAL A 508 -10.22 -11.38 27.09
N ASP A 509 -9.14 -11.53 27.86
CA ASP A 509 -8.39 -10.42 28.40
C ASP A 509 -6.89 -10.65 28.36
N ILE A 510 -6.11 -9.56 28.35
CA ILE A 510 -4.65 -9.61 28.41
C ILE A 510 -4.16 -8.45 29.29
N GLU A 511 -3.27 -8.73 30.24
CA GLU A 511 -2.59 -7.70 31.04
C GLU A 511 -1.14 -8.02 31.29
N ARG A 512 -0.31 -6.97 31.42
CA ARG A 512 1.07 -7.11 31.87
C ARG A 512 1.13 -7.45 33.35
N ILE A 513 1.99 -8.39 33.70
CA ILE A 513 2.39 -8.69 35.07
C ILE A 513 3.17 -7.48 35.58
N ALA A 514 2.62 -6.82 36.59
CA ALA A 514 3.23 -5.66 37.20
C ALA A 514 3.02 -5.69 38.71
N LYS A 515 4.00 -5.18 39.45
CA LYS A 515 3.87 -4.87 40.86
C LYS A 515 2.80 -3.80 41.04
N ARG A 516 1.77 -4.13 41.82
CA ARG A 516 0.68 -3.21 42.15
C ARG A 516 0.80 -2.79 43.61
N ASP A 517 0.50 -1.53 43.90
CA ASP A 517 0.42 -1.08 45.28
C ASP A 517 -0.76 -1.76 46.00
N ALA A 518 -0.72 -1.75 47.33
CA ALA A 518 -1.74 -2.39 48.16
C ALA A 518 -3.14 -1.84 47.88
N ALA A 519 -3.27 -0.53 47.64
CA ALA A 519 -4.55 0.12 47.37
C ALA A 519 -5.18 -0.36 46.06
N THR A 520 -4.37 -0.55 45.02
CA THR A 520 -4.81 -1.07 43.72
C THR A 520 -5.28 -2.51 43.84
N VAL A 521 -4.53 -3.35 44.57
CA VAL A 521 -4.94 -4.75 44.83
C VAL A 521 -6.24 -4.78 45.65
N GLU A 522 -6.30 -4.01 46.73
CA GLU A 522 -7.48 -3.91 47.59
C GLU A 522 -8.72 -3.41 46.85
N ALA A 523 -8.58 -2.67 45.74
CA ALA A 523 -9.73 -2.18 44.97
C ALA A 523 -10.54 -3.31 44.30
N PHE A 524 -9.90 -4.41 43.89
CA PHE A 524 -10.56 -5.52 43.17
C PHE A 524 -10.45 -6.89 43.85
N VAL A 525 -9.56 -7.04 44.84
CA VAL A 525 -9.39 -8.26 45.64
C VAL A 525 -10.17 -8.13 46.94
N SER A 526 -11.03 -9.11 47.23
CA SER A 526 -11.75 -9.25 48.49
C SER A 526 -10.93 -10.04 49.52
N ASN A 527 -11.35 -10.02 50.79
CA ASN A 527 -10.64 -10.72 51.86
C ASN A 527 -10.58 -12.25 51.63
N SER A 528 -11.65 -12.83 51.09
CA SER A 528 -11.72 -14.25 50.70
C SER A 528 -10.72 -14.58 49.59
N GLU A 529 -10.66 -13.76 48.56
CA GLU A 529 -9.71 -13.91 47.45
C GLU A 529 -8.25 -13.71 47.92
N ARG A 530 -8.04 -12.79 48.85
CA ARG A 530 -6.71 -12.52 49.43
C ARG A 530 -6.14 -13.75 50.12
N ILE A 531 -6.97 -14.48 50.87
CA ILE A 531 -6.58 -15.74 51.52
C ILE A 531 -6.07 -16.75 50.48
N LEU A 532 -6.72 -16.84 49.30
CA LEU A 532 -6.31 -17.75 48.23
C LEU A 532 -5.00 -17.30 47.55
N ILE A 533 -4.82 -16.00 47.34
CA ILE A 533 -3.62 -15.45 46.71
C ILE A 533 -2.41 -15.58 47.64
N ASP A 534 -2.58 -15.37 48.95
CA ASP A 534 -1.50 -15.46 49.95
C ASP A 534 -0.96 -16.90 50.12
N LEU A 535 -1.60 -17.92 49.52
CA LEU A 535 -1.07 -19.29 49.43
C LEU A 535 0.08 -19.43 48.43
N PHE A 536 0.29 -18.45 47.55
CA PHE A 536 1.36 -18.43 46.56
C PHE A 536 2.61 -17.73 47.11
N SER A 537 3.77 -17.99 46.50
CA SER A 537 5.00 -17.31 46.89
C SER A 537 4.92 -15.80 46.62
N ALA A 538 5.77 -15.01 47.28
CA ALA A 538 5.84 -13.56 47.04
C ALA A 538 6.17 -13.21 45.57
N GLU A 539 6.91 -14.08 44.87
CA GLU A 539 7.24 -13.93 43.43
C GLU A 539 6.03 -14.25 42.53
N GLU A 540 5.12 -15.12 42.96
CA GLU A 540 3.89 -15.48 42.26
C GLU A 540 2.71 -14.58 42.60
N PHE A 541 2.81 -13.75 43.64
CA PHE A 541 1.73 -12.88 44.11
C PHE A 541 1.23 -11.94 43.01
N ASP A 542 2.14 -11.23 42.33
CA ASP A 542 1.79 -10.30 41.24
C ASP A 542 1.19 -11.04 40.05
N VAL A 543 1.69 -12.26 39.77
CA VAL A 543 1.15 -13.14 38.74
C VAL A 543 -0.28 -13.54 39.07
N CYS A 544 -0.56 -13.96 40.30
CA CYS A 544 -1.90 -14.36 40.74
C CYS A 544 -2.88 -13.18 40.78
N CYS A 545 -2.43 -12.00 41.23
CA CYS A 545 -3.22 -10.78 41.16
C CYS A 545 -3.59 -10.43 39.72
N THR A 546 -2.63 -10.54 38.79
CA THR A 546 -2.88 -10.30 37.36
C THR A 546 -3.82 -11.35 36.77
N ARG A 547 -3.66 -12.64 37.11
CA ARG A 547 -4.59 -13.71 36.70
C ARG A 547 -6.01 -13.43 37.17
N LEU A 548 -6.19 -13.00 38.42
CA LEU A 548 -7.49 -12.65 38.95
C LEU A 548 -8.11 -11.47 38.21
N TRP A 549 -7.34 -10.40 37.99
CA TRP A 549 -7.77 -9.23 37.22
C TRP A 549 -8.26 -9.64 35.83
N CYS A 550 -7.38 -10.28 35.04
CA CYS A 550 -7.72 -10.72 33.69
C CYS A 550 -8.91 -11.67 33.67
N SER A 551 -9.04 -12.55 34.67
CA SER A 551 -10.17 -13.47 34.74
C SER A 551 -11.49 -12.75 34.96
N LYS A 552 -11.50 -11.75 35.84
CA LYS A 552 -12.70 -10.93 36.07
C LYS A 552 -13.07 -10.11 34.84
N GLU A 553 -12.09 -9.53 34.15
CA GLU A 553 -12.29 -8.82 32.88
C GLU A 553 -12.82 -9.73 31.77
N ALA A 554 -12.23 -10.92 31.61
CA ALA A 554 -12.67 -11.90 30.63
C ALA A 554 -14.11 -12.34 30.91
N VAL A 555 -14.49 -12.62 32.16
CA VAL A 555 -15.88 -12.95 32.51
C VAL A 555 -16.82 -11.76 32.31
N ALA A 556 -16.40 -10.52 32.62
CA ALA A 556 -17.21 -9.33 32.35
C ALA A 556 -17.49 -9.17 30.85
N LYS A 557 -16.50 -9.40 29.99
CA LYS A 557 -16.65 -9.40 28.52
C LYS A 557 -17.57 -10.53 28.05
N LEU A 558 -17.39 -11.74 28.58
CA LEU A 558 -18.27 -12.89 28.35
C LEU A 558 -19.74 -12.59 28.71
N LEU A 559 -19.96 -11.82 29.78
CA LEU A 559 -21.28 -11.42 30.25
C LEU A 559 -21.79 -10.13 29.61
N GLY A 560 -20.97 -9.38 28.87
CA GLY A 560 -21.40 -8.19 28.13
C GLY A 560 -21.74 -7.02 29.04
N VAL A 561 -21.05 -6.98 30.16
CA VAL A 561 -21.21 -5.98 31.21
C VAL A 561 -19.89 -5.22 31.31
N GLY A 562 -19.96 -3.89 31.44
CA GLY A 562 -18.76 -3.07 31.55
C GLY A 562 -17.89 -3.47 32.75
N VAL A 563 -16.56 -3.41 32.58
CA VAL A 563 -15.56 -3.87 33.55
C VAL A 563 -15.74 -3.22 34.93
N GLY A 564 -16.04 -1.92 34.98
CA GLY A 564 -16.00 -1.13 36.21
C GLY A 564 -17.02 -1.50 37.30
N SER A 565 -18.19 -2.02 36.95
CA SER A 565 -19.23 -2.36 37.95
C SER A 565 -19.19 -3.82 38.43
N GLN A 566 -18.35 -4.67 37.82
CA GLN A 566 -18.43 -6.13 37.95
C GLN A 566 -17.22 -6.77 38.64
N LEU A 567 -16.09 -6.07 38.79
CA LEU A 567 -14.90 -6.63 39.45
C LEU A 567 -15.17 -7.11 40.89
N ARG A 568 -16.10 -6.47 41.62
CA ARG A 568 -16.54 -6.91 42.95
C ARG A 568 -17.73 -7.87 42.93
N ALA A 569 -18.46 -7.92 41.82
CA ALA A 569 -19.57 -8.85 41.65
C ALA A 569 -19.08 -10.28 41.37
N LEU A 570 -17.83 -10.43 40.94
CA LEU A 570 -17.15 -11.70 40.72
C LEU A 570 -16.17 -11.98 41.87
N GLU A 571 -16.32 -13.13 42.52
CA GLU A 571 -15.45 -13.61 43.58
C GLU A 571 -14.72 -14.89 43.14
N MET A 572 -13.40 -14.92 43.28
CA MET A 572 -12.61 -16.13 43.06
C MET A 572 -12.79 -17.13 44.20
N THR A 573 -13.26 -18.33 43.84
CA THR A 573 -13.50 -19.42 44.78
C THR A 573 -12.34 -20.41 44.82
N GLN A 574 -11.60 -20.53 43.72
CA GLN A 574 -10.47 -21.43 43.59
C GLN A 574 -9.52 -20.92 42.49
N VAL A 575 -8.22 -21.14 42.70
CA VAL A 575 -7.18 -20.92 41.69
C VAL A 575 -6.22 -22.11 41.72
N GLU A 576 -5.88 -22.62 40.55
CA GLU A 576 -4.93 -23.71 40.38
C GLU A 576 -3.58 -23.20 39.88
N ARG A 577 -2.49 -23.89 40.27
CA ARG A 577 -1.15 -23.63 39.71
C ARG A 577 -1.07 -23.85 38.19
N SER A 578 -2.01 -24.63 37.64
CA SER A 578 -2.18 -24.85 36.20
C SER A 578 -2.59 -23.58 35.43
N GLY A 579 -3.07 -22.54 36.14
CA GLY A 579 -3.61 -21.32 35.55
C GLY A 579 -5.14 -21.31 35.44
N LYS A 580 -5.84 -22.33 35.95
CA LYS A 580 -7.31 -22.28 36.04
C LYS A 580 -7.77 -21.40 37.20
N VAL A 581 -8.73 -20.52 36.95
CA VAL A 581 -9.37 -19.65 37.93
C VAL A 581 -10.87 -19.90 37.89
N PHE A 582 -11.46 -20.17 39.05
CA PHE A 582 -12.88 -20.36 39.22
C PHE A 582 -13.49 -19.12 39.86
N LEU A 583 -14.43 -18.50 39.17
CA LEU A 583 -15.13 -17.30 39.63
C LEU A 583 -16.60 -17.61 39.87
N LYS A 584 -17.20 -16.97 40.88
CA LYS A 584 -18.63 -16.98 41.15
C LYS A 584 -19.19 -15.57 41.07
N HIS A 585 -20.25 -15.37 40.30
CA HIS A 585 -20.99 -14.10 40.32
C HIS A 585 -21.92 -14.06 41.54
N LEU A 586 -21.69 -13.11 42.44
CA LEU A 586 -22.31 -13.06 43.77
C LEU A 586 -23.84 -12.92 43.72
N ALA A 587 -24.36 -12.13 42.77
CA ALA A 587 -25.80 -11.88 42.68
C ALA A 587 -26.58 -13.03 42.03
N SER A 588 -26.02 -13.67 40.99
CA SER A 588 -26.69 -14.77 40.27
C SER A 588 -26.29 -16.16 40.75
N SER A 589 -25.24 -16.26 41.57
CA SER A 589 -24.57 -17.50 41.96
C SER A 589 -24.03 -18.35 40.79
N GLN A 590 -23.99 -17.81 39.57
CA GLN A 590 -23.41 -18.48 38.41
C GLN A 590 -21.90 -18.64 38.58
N SER A 591 -21.37 -19.79 38.19
CA SER A 591 -19.93 -20.08 38.26
C SER A 591 -19.30 -20.08 36.86
N PHE A 592 -18.06 -19.65 36.78
CA PHE A 592 -17.28 -19.53 35.56
C PHE A 592 -15.92 -20.20 35.75
N GLU A 593 -15.49 -20.93 34.73
CA GLU A 593 -14.13 -21.44 34.62
C GLU A 593 -13.38 -20.54 33.64
N VAL A 594 -12.24 -20.01 34.08
CA VAL A 594 -11.36 -19.18 33.27
C VAL A 594 -10.01 -19.89 33.17
N GLN A 595 -9.57 -20.13 31.95
CA GLN A 595 -8.20 -20.56 31.73
C GLN A 595 -7.31 -19.32 31.59
N THR A 596 -6.22 -19.28 32.33
CA THR A 596 -5.22 -18.21 32.19
C THR A 596 -3.86 -18.78 31.80
N VAL A 597 -3.19 -18.13 30.85
CA VAL A 597 -1.86 -18.52 30.36
C VAL A 597 -0.90 -17.38 30.57
N ARG A 598 0.32 -17.71 31.01
CA ARG A 598 1.42 -16.75 31.07
C ARG A 598 2.18 -16.82 29.77
N ASP A 599 2.30 -15.69 29.11
CA ASP A 599 3.08 -15.49 27.90
C ASP A 599 4.10 -14.39 28.18
N GLU A 600 5.35 -14.78 28.43
CA GLU A 600 6.42 -13.90 28.93
C GLU A 600 5.99 -13.14 30.20
N ASP A 601 5.86 -11.81 30.10
CA ASP A 601 5.44 -10.92 31.18
C ASP A 601 3.95 -10.56 31.11
N PHE A 602 3.16 -11.27 30.32
CA PHE A 602 1.72 -11.06 30.19
C PHE A 602 0.92 -12.26 30.70
N ILE A 603 -0.29 -11.98 31.17
CA ILE A 603 -1.31 -12.99 31.42
C ILE A 603 -2.42 -12.79 30.41
N ILE A 604 -2.81 -13.88 29.75
CA ILE A 604 -3.99 -13.94 28.88
C ILE A 604 -5.04 -14.80 29.58
N ALA A 605 -6.28 -14.31 29.65
CA ALA A 605 -7.41 -15.02 30.25
C ALA A 605 -8.49 -15.31 29.21
N TYR A 606 -9.02 -16.53 29.24
CA TYR A 606 -10.08 -17.02 28.36
C TYR A 606 -11.26 -17.50 29.21
N ALA A 607 -12.39 -16.81 29.08
CA ALA A 607 -13.64 -17.13 29.78
C ALA A 607 -14.67 -17.69 28.79
N THR A 608 -15.27 -18.83 29.14
CA THR A 608 -16.32 -19.48 28.36
C THR A 608 -17.45 -19.94 29.27
N LEU A 609 -18.65 -20.15 28.71
CA LEU A 609 -19.75 -20.75 29.47
C LEU A 609 -19.46 -22.23 29.69
N SER A 610 -19.25 -22.63 30.95
CA SER A 610 -19.13 -24.05 31.30
C SER A 610 -20.45 -24.76 30.96
N LYS A 611 -20.39 -25.81 30.13
CA LYS A 611 -21.54 -26.71 29.98
C LYS A 611 -21.74 -27.39 31.32
N ALA A 612 -22.88 -27.16 31.96
CA ALA A 612 -23.24 -27.84 33.20
C ALA A 612 -23.05 -29.34 33.03
N VAL A 613 -22.03 -29.91 33.66
CA VAL A 613 -21.93 -31.36 33.83
C VAL A 613 -23.12 -31.72 34.71
N THR A 614 -24.14 -32.32 34.11
CA THR A 614 -25.27 -32.85 34.84
C THR A 614 -24.70 -33.95 35.73
N ALA A 615 -24.54 -33.66 37.02
CA ALA A 615 -24.16 -34.66 38.00
C ALA A 615 -25.24 -35.75 37.99
N GLN A 616 -24.95 -36.89 37.37
CA GLN A 616 -25.73 -38.11 37.57
C GLN A 616 -25.50 -38.56 39.01
N ASN A 617 -26.27 -38.02 39.94
CA ASN A 617 -26.51 -38.64 41.24
C ASN A 617 -27.38 -39.89 40.99
N GLY A 618 -26.75 -41.02 40.71
CA GLY A 618 -27.38 -42.33 40.83
C GLY A 618 -27.58 -42.65 42.32
N PRO A 619 -28.75 -43.17 42.74
CA PRO A 619 -29.01 -43.44 44.14
C PRO A 619 -28.17 -44.64 44.60
N SER A 620 -27.59 -44.49 45.78
CA SER A 620 -27.02 -45.55 46.61
C SER A 620 -28.00 -46.72 46.74
N LYS A 621 -27.64 -47.89 46.21
CA LYS A 621 -28.28 -49.15 46.58
C LYS A 621 -27.68 -49.61 47.91
N GLU A 622 -28.49 -49.53 48.95
CA GLU A 622 -28.29 -50.27 50.20
C GLU A 622 -28.25 -51.77 49.90
N GLU A 623 -27.19 -52.42 50.36
CA GLU A 623 -27.11 -53.87 50.55
C GLU A 623 -28.14 -54.27 51.61
N SER A 624 -29.07 -55.16 51.25
CA SER A 624 -29.82 -55.94 52.22
C SER A 624 -29.41 -57.39 52.10
N VAL A 625 -28.90 -57.89 53.22
CA VAL A 625 -28.59 -59.27 53.53
C VAL A 625 -29.89 -60.04 53.76
N SER A 626 -30.16 -61.05 52.93
CA SER A 626 -30.71 -62.38 53.31
C SER A 626 -31.03 -63.20 52.07
#